data_AF-A0A6J6A0H8-F1
#
_entry.id   AF-A0A6J6A0H8-F1
#
_cell.length_a   1.000
_cell.length_b   1.000
_cell.length_c   1.000
_cell.angle_alpha   90.00
_cell.angle_beta   90.00
_cell.angle_gamma   90.00
#
_symmetry.space_group_name_H-M   'P 1'
#
loop_
_entity.id
_entity.type
_entity.pdbx_description
1 polymer ?
#
loop_
_entity_poly.entity_id
_entity_poly.type
_entity_poly.pdbx_seq_one_letter_code
_entity_poly.pdbx_strand_id
1 'polypeptide(L)'
;MPAWRLPKLAGGLAAIDGGGTRPLLWSQHLILPHVPWTHVANGDKYDDSSAPFPGMVLWGWAGSEYENQIALNQQRMIAQAQFADKIVGGLRRRLEAEGIWDKALVIVTADHGGAYTPGVQRRAIDTINFAEIASVPLLVKYPRQRRGRVSLRDTNSTQILPTVAKLTGSAAEYQGTSLLDAPPVKTLTVRTSDNDPSTVSLGISEMLSQQRAEIRQRDRRFPQTNIFRRSDNRQTIGKRVSTLAIRSGTSAGSLTLDNPEYFADLKPGSGWLPAAYLTARASGLPTGVKIAVAVNGRVVGNGQTFSAPQSPFEPADPNPEVRLAAMLDPAWLRPGRAEVSFYREGGSSLQRVRLAP
;
A
#
# COMPACT_ATOMS: atom_id res chain seq x y z
N MET A 1 -23.94 -1.02 8.78
CA MET A 1 -22.72 -1.84 8.60
C MET A 1 -22.10 -1.47 7.26
N PRO A 2 -20.77 -1.36 7.07
CA PRO A 2 -20.26 -1.05 5.75
C PRO A 2 -20.55 -2.27 4.88
N ALA A 3 -21.41 -2.08 3.87
CA ALA A 3 -21.60 -3.06 2.82
C ALA A 3 -20.21 -3.38 2.29
N TRP A 4 -19.76 -4.59 2.56
CA TRP A 4 -18.48 -5.11 2.13
C TRP A 4 -18.38 -4.91 0.62
N ARG A 5 -17.61 -3.92 0.18
CA ARG A 5 -17.52 -3.50 -1.23
C ARG A 5 -16.85 -4.53 -2.15
N LEU A 6 -16.60 -5.73 -1.62
CA LEU A 6 -16.12 -6.92 -2.30
C LEU A 6 -17.16 -8.04 -2.11
N PRO A 7 -18.10 -8.23 -3.06
CA PRO A 7 -19.24 -9.14 -2.88
C PRO A 7 -18.87 -10.58 -2.50
N LYS A 8 -17.79 -11.13 -3.09
CA LYS A 8 -17.31 -12.49 -2.76
C LYS A 8 -16.85 -12.62 -1.30
N LEU A 9 -16.15 -11.62 -0.80
CA LEU A 9 -15.71 -11.56 0.58
C LEU A 9 -16.89 -11.37 1.54
N ALA A 10 -17.85 -10.52 1.16
CA ALA A 10 -19.08 -10.30 1.91
C ALA A 10 -19.83 -11.62 2.15
N GLY A 11 -20.02 -12.41 1.08
CA GLY A 11 -20.65 -13.72 1.14
C GLY A 11 -19.86 -14.70 2.00
N GLY A 12 -18.52 -14.75 1.84
CA GLY A 12 -17.66 -15.62 2.63
C GLY A 12 -17.70 -15.32 4.14
N LEU A 13 -17.73 -14.04 4.52
CA LEU A 13 -17.88 -13.64 5.92
C LEU A 13 -19.29 -13.92 6.46
N ALA A 14 -20.33 -13.66 5.67
CA ALA A 14 -21.71 -13.95 6.05
C ALA A 14 -21.96 -15.45 6.23
N ALA A 15 -21.23 -16.31 5.50
CA ALA A 15 -21.34 -17.76 5.63
C ALA A 15 -20.74 -18.34 6.93
N ILE A 16 -19.98 -17.55 7.69
CA ILE A 16 -19.50 -17.97 9.01
C ILE A 16 -20.69 -17.99 9.97
N ASP A 17 -21.03 -19.15 10.51
CA ASP A 17 -22.15 -19.41 11.43
C ASP A 17 -21.65 -20.23 12.63
N GLY A 18 -22.06 -19.84 13.84
CA GLY A 18 -21.70 -20.50 15.10
C GLY A 18 -22.58 -21.71 15.48
N GLY A 19 -23.65 -21.98 14.73
CA GLY A 19 -24.65 -23.01 15.04
C GLY A 19 -24.28 -24.46 14.70
N GLY A 20 -23.11 -24.71 14.10
CA GLY A 20 -22.68 -26.05 13.69
C GLY A 20 -22.24 -26.96 14.84
N THR A 21 -22.47 -28.27 14.70
CA THR A 21 -22.03 -29.29 15.69
C THR A 21 -20.62 -29.82 15.45
N ARG A 22 -19.94 -29.41 14.36
CA ARG A 22 -18.58 -29.82 14.01
C ARG A 22 -17.63 -28.63 13.95
N PRO A 23 -16.35 -28.78 14.38
CA PRO A 23 -15.34 -27.76 14.15
C PRO A 23 -15.18 -27.45 12.65
N LEU A 24 -15.05 -26.16 12.32
CA LEU A 24 -14.87 -25.67 10.95
C LEU A 24 -13.44 -25.14 10.75
N LEU A 25 -12.84 -25.47 9.61
CA LEU A 25 -11.66 -24.76 9.10
C LEU A 25 -12.12 -23.78 8.02
N TRP A 26 -11.92 -22.49 8.28
CA TRP A 26 -12.15 -21.45 7.29
C TRP A 26 -10.82 -20.85 6.85
N SER A 27 -10.52 -20.93 5.57
CA SER A 27 -9.33 -20.36 4.94
C SER A 27 -9.73 -19.39 3.85
N GLN A 28 -9.28 -18.15 3.96
CA GLN A 28 -9.56 -17.09 2.99
C GLN A 28 -8.24 -16.44 2.57
N HIS A 29 -7.93 -16.56 1.28
CA HIS A 29 -6.88 -15.78 0.66
C HIS A 29 -7.46 -14.44 0.20
N LEU A 30 -6.88 -13.33 0.67
CA LEU A 30 -7.25 -11.98 0.24
C LEU A 30 -6.18 -11.48 -0.71
N ILE A 31 -6.57 -11.09 -1.92
CA ILE A 31 -5.64 -10.49 -2.89
C ILE A 31 -5.16 -9.10 -2.44
N LEU A 32 -5.77 -8.47 -1.44
CA LEU A 32 -5.34 -7.16 -0.95
C LEU A 32 -4.13 -7.31 0.00
N PRO A 33 -3.10 -6.43 -0.07
CA PRO A 33 -2.98 -5.26 -0.94
C PRO A 33 -2.07 -5.52 -2.17
N HIS A 34 -2.20 -6.65 -2.86
CA HIS A 34 -1.49 -6.92 -4.12
C HIS A 34 -1.81 -5.85 -5.19
N VAL A 35 -0.88 -5.67 -6.13
CA VAL A 35 -1.05 -4.77 -7.29
C VAL A 35 -2.14 -5.32 -8.26
N PRO A 36 -2.84 -4.49 -9.03
CA PRO A 36 -2.80 -3.03 -9.00
C PRO A 36 -3.39 -2.49 -7.69
N TRP A 37 -2.76 -1.47 -7.13
CA TRP A 37 -3.32 -0.76 -5.97
C TRP A 37 -4.42 0.16 -6.46
N THR A 38 -5.65 -0.18 -6.13
CA THR A 38 -6.85 0.40 -6.75
C THR A 38 -7.84 0.93 -5.74
N HIS A 39 -7.62 0.73 -4.43
CA HIS A 39 -8.55 1.14 -3.40
C HIS A 39 -7.93 2.13 -2.42
N VAL A 40 -8.71 3.15 -2.04
CA VAL A 40 -8.43 3.96 -0.85
C VAL A 40 -8.94 3.27 0.41
N ALA A 41 -8.54 3.77 1.58
CA ALA A 41 -8.78 3.13 2.87
C ALA A 41 -10.26 2.86 3.21
N ASN A 42 -11.21 3.58 2.62
CA ASN A 42 -12.66 3.33 2.82
C ASN A 42 -13.24 2.26 1.87
N GLY A 43 -12.42 1.69 0.99
CA GLY A 43 -12.80 0.69 0.01
C GLY A 43 -13.39 1.27 -1.28
N ASP A 44 -13.42 2.59 -1.46
CA ASP A 44 -13.71 3.15 -2.78
C ASP A 44 -12.58 2.80 -3.74
N LYS A 45 -12.95 2.30 -4.92
CA LYS A 45 -12.01 2.02 -6.00
C LYS A 45 -11.73 3.29 -6.79
N TYR A 46 -10.48 3.57 -7.12
CA TYR A 46 -10.06 4.77 -7.84
C TYR A 46 -9.36 4.50 -9.17
N ASP A 47 -9.05 3.23 -9.46
CA ASP A 47 -8.33 2.83 -10.66
C ASP A 47 -8.82 1.44 -11.07
N ASP A 48 -9.14 1.28 -12.35
CA ASP A 48 -9.51 0.00 -12.97
C ASP A 48 -8.42 -0.53 -13.89
N SER A 49 -7.35 0.25 -14.10
CA SER A 49 -6.31 -0.05 -15.06
C SER A 49 -5.22 -0.97 -14.48
N SER A 50 -4.61 -1.75 -15.38
CA SER A 50 -3.34 -2.44 -15.14
C SER A 50 -2.14 -1.60 -15.61
N ALA A 51 -2.31 -0.27 -15.72
CA ALA A 51 -1.30 0.62 -16.27
C ALA A 51 0.03 0.53 -15.49
N PRO A 52 1.18 0.75 -16.16
CA PRO A 52 2.48 0.70 -15.51
C PRO A 52 2.56 1.71 -14.37
N PHE A 53 3.13 1.29 -13.26
CA PHE A 53 3.28 2.12 -12.07
C PHE A 53 4.37 3.17 -12.31
N PRO A 54 4.15 4.45 -11.95
CA PRO A 54 5.21 5.46 -12.01
C PRO A 54 6.50 4.97 -11.35
N GLY A 55 7.63 5.09 -12.05
CA GLY A 55 8.94 4.67 -11.54
C GLY A 55 9.21 3.16 -11.55
N MET A 56 8.39 2.34 -12.24
CA MET A 56 8.61 0.90 -12.39
C MET A 56 9.24 0.56 -13.75
N VAL A 57 10.22 -0.35 -13.76
CA VAL A 57 10.87 -0.93 -14.95
C VAL A 57 10.93 -2.44 -14.77
N LEU A 58 10.34 -3.21 -15.70
CA LEU A 58 10.42 -4.68 -15.72
C LEU A 58 10.18 -5.34 -14.34
N TRP A 59 9.09 -4.93 -13.67
CA TRP A 59 8.69 -5.40 -12.33
C TRP A 59 9.60 -5.00 -11.15
N GLY A 60 10.70 -4.28 -11.41
CA GLY A 60 11.55 -3.63 -10.42
C GLY A 60 11.33 -2.11 -10.37
N TRP A 61 11.89 -1.47 -9.35
CA TRP A 61 11.89 -0.02 -9.27
C TRP A 61 13.05 0.55 -10.07
N ALA A 62 12.80 1.67 -10.74
CA ALA A 62 13.85 2.50 -11.31
C ALA A 62 14.75 3.08 -10.20
N GLY A 63 15.81 3.80 -10.59
CA GLY A 63 16.82 4.33 -9.69
C GLY A 63 16.29 5.38 -8.71
N SER A 64 17.19 5.90 -7.87
CA SER A 64 16.88 6.88 -6.82
C SER A 64 16.21 8.17 -7.34
N GLU A 65 16.39 8.51 -8.61
CA GLU A 65 15.73 9.63 -9.28
C GLU A 65 14.19 9.48 -9.34
N TYR A 66 13.66 8.28 -9.09
CA TYR A 66 12.23 7.97 -9.01
C TYR A 66 11.71 7.76 -7.57
N GLU A 67 12.47 8.15 -6.54
CA GLU A 67 12.09 7.91 -5.13
C GLU A 67 10.68 8.45 -4.80
N ASN A 68 10.29 9.59 -5.39
CA ASN A 68 8.96 10.16 -5.17
C ASN A 68 7.83 9.27 -5.72
N GLN A 69 8.05 8.67 -6.89
CA GLN A 69 7.11 7.78 -7.57
C GLN A 69 7.05 6.42 -6.85
N ILE A 70 8.18 5.90 -6.39
CA ILE A 70 8.23 4.70 -5.55
C ILE A 70 7.46 4.94 -4.24
N ALA A 71 7.68 6.10 -3.60
CA ALA A 71 6.95 6.52 -2.42
C ALA A 71 5.44 6.71 -2.68
N LEU A 72 5.04 7.22 -3.86
CA LEU A 72 3.63 7.33 -4.25
C LEU A 72 3.00 5.93 -4.34
N ASN A 73 3.70 4.95 -4.91
CA ASN A 73 3.22 3.58 -4.97
C ASN A 73 3.16 2.91 -3.58
N GLN A 74 4.14 3.19 -2.72
CA GLN A 74 4.09 2.74 -1.32
C GLN A 74 2.88 3.33 -0.58
N GLN A 75 2.54 4.60 -0.84
CA GLN A 75 1.34 5.24 -0.30
C GLN A 75 0.06 4.58 -0.80
N ARG A 76 -0.04 4.26 -2.10
CA ARG A 76 -1.16 3.51 -2.69
C ARG A 76 -1.33 2.15 -2.02
N MET A 77 -0.22 1.43 -1.82
CA MET A 77 -0.22 0.14 -1.11
C MET A 77 -0.71 0.28 0.33
N ILE A 78 -0.21 1.26 1.09
CA ILE A 78 -0.63 1.48 2.48
C ILE A 78 -2.12 1.83 2.55
N ALA A 79 -2.63 2.66 1.64
CA ALA A 79 -4.06 2.98 1.57
C ALA A 79 -4.91 1.72 1.34
N GLN A 80 -4.48 0.83 0.45
CA GLN A 80 -5.17 -0.44 0.21
C GLN A 80 -5.01 -1.42 1.37
N ALA A 81 -3.88 -1.42 2.08
CA ALA A 81 -3.67 -2.20 3.29
C ALA A 81 -4.59 -1.74 4.44
N GLN A 82 -4.87 -0.43 4.55
CA GLN A 82 -5.87 0.10 5.49
C GLN A 82 -7.29 -0.38 5.16
N PHE A 83 -7.60 -0.62 3.87
CA PHE A 83 -8.85 -1.28 3.50
C PHE A 83 -8.86 -2.77 3.92
N ALA A 84 -7.75 -3.49 3.72
CA ALA A 84 -7.61 -4.86 4.21
C ALA A 84 -7.74 -4.96 5.75
N ASP A 85 -7.24 -3.98 6.50
CA ASP A 85 -7.41 -3.92 7.96
C ASP A 85 -8.90 -3.80 8.36
N LYS A 86 -9.68 -2.96 7.68
CA LYS A 86 -11.14 -2.89 7.90
C LYS A 86 -11.83 -4.22 7.65
N ILE A 87 -11.29 -5.00 6.70
CA ILE A 87 -11.79 -6.33 6.41
C ILE A 87 -11.52 -7.30 7.56
N VAL A 88 -10.28 -7.34 8.05
CA VAL A 88 -9.91 -8.14 9.22
C VAL A 88 -10.75 -7.73 10.44
N GLY A 89 -10.95 -6.44 10.64
CA GLY A 89 -11.80 -5.92 11.71
C GLY A 89 -13.25 -6.39 11.64
N GLY A 90 -13.81 -6.57 10.43
CA GLY A 90 -15.17 -7.11 10.31
C GLY A 90 -15.25 -8.63 10.34
N LEU A 91 -14.20 -9.36 9.95
CA LEU A 91 -14.08 -10.80 10.27
C LEU A 91 -14.16 -11.01 11.78
N ARG A 92 -13.38 -10.23 12.55
CA ARG A 92 -13.44 -10.27 14.01
C ARG A 92 -14.85 -10.02 14.54
N ARG A 93 -15.52 -8.94 14.10
CA ARG A 93 -16.89 -8.62 14.54
C ARG A 93 -17.88 -9.74 14.21
N ARG A 94 -17.75 -10.38 13.04
CA ARG A 94 -18.58 -11.53 12.67
C ARG A 94 -18.35 -12.70 13.62
N LEU A 95 -17.08 -13.06 13.86
CA LEU A 95 -16.75 -14.14 14.80
C LEU A 95 -17.25 -13.86 16.22
N GLU A 96 -17.23 -12.60 16.67
CA GLU A 96 -17.78 -12.17 17.97
C GLU A 96 -19.31 -12.31 17.99
N ALA A 97 -20.01 -11.85 16.93
CA ALA A 97 -21.46 -11.95 16.82
C ALA A 97 -21.96 -13.40 16.81
N GLU A 98 -21.19 -14.32 16.21
CA GLU A 98 -21.50 -15.75 16.17
C GLU A 98 -21.07 -16.51 17.43
N GLY A 99 -20.49 -15.84 18.44
CA GLY A 99 -19.98 -16.49 19.65
C GLY A 99 -18.80 -17.45 19.40
N ILE A 100 -18.13 -17.32 18.25
CA ILE A 100 -17.00 -18.14 17.80
C ILE A 100 -15.67 -17.55 18.28
N TRP A 101 -15.57 -16.22 18.36
CA TRP A 101 -14.31 -15.51 18.56
C TRP A 101 -13.50 -16.05 19.73
N ASP A 102 -14.09 -16.27 20.91
CA ASP A 102 -13.38 -16.79 22.08
C ASP A 102 -12.87 -18.23 21.88
N LYS A 103 -13.63 -19.06 21.19
CA LYS A 103 -13.35 -20.49 20.99
C LYS A 103 -12.36 -20.76 19.85
N ALA A 104 -12.27 -19.87 18.87
CA ALA A 104 -11.50 -20.10 17.65
C ALA A 104 -9.99 -19.89 17.82
N LEU A 105 -9.22 -20.64 17.03
CA LEU A 105 -7.87 -20.26 16.60
C LEU A 105 -8.04 -19.33 15.39
N VAL A 106 -7.50 -18.11 15.49
CA VAL A 106 -7.53 -17.13 14.38
C VAL A 106 -6.11 -16.78 14.01
N ILE A 107 -5.78 -16.94 12.73
CA ILE A 107 -4.45 -16.65 12.17
C ILE A 107 -4.62 -15.66 11.02
N VAL A 108 -3.87 -14.56 11.06
CA VAL A 108 -3.77 -13.59 9.95
C VAL A 108 -2.30 -13.45 9.59
N THR A 109 -1.97 -13.69 8.33
CA THR A 109 -0.60 -13.62 7.81
C THR A 109 -0.60 -13.08 6.38
N ALA A 110 0.59 -12.75 5.86
CA ALA A 110 0.82 -12.63 4.43
C ALA A 110 1.66 -13.80 3.91
N ASP A 111 1.62 -14.02 2.60
CA ASP A 111 2.45 -14.97 1.87
C ASP A 111 3.88 -14.46 1.70
N HIS A 112 4.02 -13.18 1.33
CA HIS A 112 5.29 -12.47 1.24
C HIS A 112 5.09 -10.95 1.36
N GLY A 113 6.19 -10.22 1.48
CA GLY A 113 6.23 -8.77 1.46
C GLY A 113 6.37 -8.17 0.05
N GLY A 114 6.89 -6.96 -0.04
CA GLY A 114 7.10 -6.27 -1.31
C GLY A 114 8.06 -5.10 -1.13
N ALA A 115 9.13 -5.10 -1.90
CA ALA A 115 10.19 -4.10 -1.78
C ALA A 115 9.77 -2.74 -2.35
N TYR A 116 10.29 -1.67 -1.75
CA TYR A 116 10.21 -0.27 -2.19
C TYR A 116 11.59 0.41 -2.19
N THR A 117 12.66 -0.36 -2.03
CA THR A 117 14.02 0.11 -2.25
C THR A 117 14.21 0.51 -3.73
N PRO A 118 14.77 1.69 -4.06
CA PRO A 118 15.07 2.06 -5.44
C PRO A 118 16.07 1.11 -6.11
N GLY A 119 15.90 0.86 -7.40
CA GLY A 119 16.82 0.03 -8.18
C GLY A 119 16.74 -1.49 -7.95
N VAL A 120 15.83 -1.97 -7.08
CA VAL A 120 15.69 -3.41 -6.81
C VAL A 120 14.38 -3.97 -7.35
N GLN A 121 14.34 -5.30 -7.49
CA GLN A 121 13.12 -6.03 -7.82
C GLN A 121 12.08 -5.93 -6.71
N ARG A 122 10.80 -5.72 -7.07
CA ARG A 122 9.71 -5.57 -6.09
C ARG A 122 9.38 -6.88 -5.36
N ARG A 123 9.65 -8.03 -6.01
CA ARG A 123 9.30 -9.37 -5.52
C ARG A 123 10.47 -10.32 -5.40
N ALA A 124 11.39 -10.30 -6.36
CA ALA A 124 12.56 -11.16 -6.31
C ALA A 124 13.40 -10.73 -5.10
N ILE A 125 13.68 -11.69 -4.23
CA ILE A 125 14.44 -11.45 -3.01
C ILE A 125 15.94 -11.42 -3.33
N ASP A 126 16.63 -10.51 -2.66
CA ASP A 126 18.08 -10.38 -2.58
C ASP A 126 18.43 -10.02 -1.13
N THR A 127 19.71 -10.10 -0.78
CA THR A 127 20.28 -9.61 0.47
C THR A 127 19.92 -8.16 0.78
N ILE A 128 19.76 -7.28 -0.22
CA ILE A 128 19.47 -5.86 -0.02
C ILE A 128 18.01 -5.61 0.40
N ASN A 129 17.05 -6.31 -0.21
CA ASN A 129 15.61 -6.13 0.03
C ASN A 129 15.02 -7.23 0.93
N PHE A 130 15.88 -8.04 1.55
CA PHE A 130 15.50 -9.30 2.18
C PHE A 130 14.38 -9.13 3.20
N ALA A 131 14.52 -8.15 4.11
CA ALA A 131 13.50 -7.89 5.11
C ALA A 131 12.19 -7.36 4.54
N GLU A 132 12.21 -6.62 3.42
CA GLU A 132 10.99 -6.12 2.78
C GLU A 132 10.15 -7.25 2.16
N ILE A 133 10.79 -8.35 1.77
CA ILE A 133 10.13 -9.52 1.15
C ILE A 133 9.83 -10.61 2.19
N ALA A 134 10.79 -10.97 3.03
CA ALA A 134 10.66 -12.11 3.94
C ALA A 134 9.92 -11.77 5.25
N SER A 135 9.89 -10.50 5.65
CA SER A 135 9.28 -10.11 6.91
C SER A 135 7.79 -9.80 6.75
N VAL A 136 6.97 -10.82 7.00
CA VAL A 136 5.50 -10.73 6.94
C VAL A 136 4.87 -10.63 8.33
N PRO A 137 3.70 -9.98 8.46
CA PRO A 137 2.95 -10.02 9.72
C PRO A 137 2.48 -11.44 10.00
N LEU A 138 2.52 -11.85 11.27
CA LEU A 138 1.88 -13.08 11.77
C LEU A 138 1.13 -12.76 13.07
N LEU A 139 -0.19 -12.73 12.98
CA LEU A 139 -1.08 -12.56 14.14
C LEU A 139 -1.73 -13.90 14.46
N VAL A 140 -1.55 -14.38 15.69
CA VAL A 140 -2.15 -15.63 16.17
C VAL A 140 -2.93 -15.36 17.45
N LYS A 141 -4.24 -15.64 17.40
CA LYS A 141 -5.13 -15.69 18.57
C LYS A 141 -5.46 -17.14 18.87
N TYR A 142 -5.02 -17.64 20.02
CA TYR A 142 -5.34 -18.99 20.48
C TYR A 142 -6.75 -19.06 21.10
N PRO A 143 -7.39 -20.24 21.14
CA PRO A 143 -8.63 -20.45 21.89
C PRO A 143 -8.52 -19.97 23.33
N ARG A 144 -9.55 -19.27 23.82
CA ARG A 144 -9.67 -18.70 25.17
C ARG A 144 -8.58 -17.70 25.56
N GLN A 145 -7.79 -17.20 24.60
CA GLN A 145 -6.77 -16.19 24.86
C GLN A 145 -7.43 -14.83 25.19
N ARG A 146 -7.12 -14.29 26.38
CA ARG A 146 -7.69 -13.01 26.88
C ARG A 146 -6.74 -11.82 26.82
N ARG A 147 -5.44 -12.04 26.63
CA ARG A 147 -4.42 -10.99 26.61
C ARG A 147 -3.51 -11.15 25.39
N GLY A 148 -3.19 -10.02 24.76
CA GLY A 148 -2.19 -9.96 23.69
C GLY A 148 -0.78 -9.97 24.26
N ARG A 149 0.18 -10.48 23.48
CA ARG A 149 1.62 -10.36 23.74
C ARG A 149 2.35 -10.22 22.42
N VAL A 150 3.43 -9.45 22.42
CA VAL A 150 4.39 -9.45 21.30
C VAL A 150 5.35 -10.60 21.51
N SER A 151 5.53 -11.43 20.48
CA SER A 151 6.54 -12.47 20.46
C SER A 151 7.70 -11.99 19.59
N LEU A 152 8.91 -12.00 20.13
CA LEU A 152 10.15 -11.73 19.39
C LEU A 152 10.83 -13.02 18.93
N ARG A 153 10.14 -14.16 19.03
CA ARG A 153 10.64 -15.42 18.49
C ARG A 153 10.68 -15.35 16.98
N ASP A 154 11.71 -15.92 16.40
CA ASP A 154 11.79 -16.10 14.97
C ASP A 154 10.76 -17.14 14.55
N THR A 155 10.00 -16.81 13.51
CA THR A 155 8.94 -17.65 12.99
C THR A 155 9.02 -17.76 11.49
N ASN A 156 8.52 -18.86 10.94
CA ASN A 156 8.36 -19.08 9.52
C ASN A 156 6.89 -19.41 9.22
N SER A 157 6.36 -18.95 8.09
CA SER A 157 5.00 -19.26 7.65
C SER A 157 4.74 -20.76 7.52
N THR A 158 5.77 -21.56 7.24
CA THR A 158 5.69 -23.04 7.20
C THR A 158 5.32 -23.66 8.54
N GLN A 159 5.46 -22.93 9.65
CA GLN A 159 5.11 -23.41 11.00
C GLN A 159 3.62 -23.26 11.32
N ILE A 160 2.84 -22.59 10.47
CA ILE A 160 1.39 -22.38 10.66
C ILE A 160 0.65 -23.72 10.64
N LEU A 161 0.83 -24.54 9.60
CA LEU A 161 0.13 -25.81 9.46
C LEU A 161 0.46 -26.80 10.61
N PRO A 162 1.73 -27.05 10.97
CA PRO A 162 2.07 -27.85 12.16
C PRO A 162 1.43 -27.34 13.46
N THR A 163 1.29 -26.02 13.61
CA THR A 163 0.65 -25.42 14.79
C THR A 163 -0.85 -25.68 14.81
N VAL A 164 -1.53 -25.53 13.68
CA VAL A 164 -2.95 -25.87 13.56
C VAL A 164 -3.18 -27.35 13.85
N ALA A 165 -2.37 -28.23 13.26
CA ALA A 165 -2.50 -29.67 13.46
C ALA A 165 -2.30 -30.06 14.93
N LYS A 166 -1.24 -29.54 15.58
CA LYS A 166 -0.97 -29.78 17.00
C LYS A 166 -2.13 -29.31 17.91
N LEU A 167 -2.70 -28.15 17.64
CA LEU A 167 -3.81 -27.60 18.45
C LEU A 167 -5.14 -28.31 18.24
N THR A 168 -5.34 -28.90 17.06
CA THR A 168 -6.59 -29.58 16.68
C THR A 168 -6.52 -31.09 16.91
N GLY A 169 -5.34 -31.64 17.24
CA GLY A 169 -5.13 -33.08 17.34
C GLY A 169 -5.20 -33.80 15.98
N SER A 170 -4.97 -33.08 14.88
CA SER A 170 -4.99 -33.66 13.54
C SER A 170 -3.84 -34.65 13.38
N ALA A 171 -4.15 -35.84 12.84
CA ALA A 171 -3.17 -36.87 12.51
C ALA A 171 -2.58 -36.72 11.09
N ALA A 172 -2.86 -35.60 10.41
CA ALA A 172 -2.32 -35.34 9.07
C ALA A 172 -0.79 -35.30 9.11
N GLU A 173 -0.15 -35.86 8.08
CA GLU A 173 1.29 -35.73 7.88
C GLU A 173 1.64 -34.32 7.39
N TYR A 174 2.68 -33.73 7.97
CA TYR A 174 3.18 -32.41 7.57
C TYR A 174 4.68 -32.30 7.85
N GLN A 175 5.33 -31.40 7.12
CA GLN A 175 6.72 -31.02 7.38
C GLN A 175 6.78 -29.82 8.33
N GLY A 176 7.90 -29.71 9.06
CA GLY A 176 8.19 -28.56 9.91
C GLY A 176 7.79 -28.74 11.38
N THR A 177 7.92 -27.67 12.15
CA THR A 177 7.72 -27.65 13.60
C THR A 177 6.67 -26.61 13.97
N SER A 178 5.85 -26.88 14.99
CA SER A 178 4.89 -25.89 15.47
C SER A 178 5.58 -24.66 16.04
N LEU A 179 4.95 -23.49 15.89
CA LEU A 179 5.29 -22.22 16.56
C LEU A 179 5.40 -22.35 18.08
N LEU A 180 4.76 -23.37 18.68
CA LEU A 180 4.80 -23.64 20.11
C LEU A 180 6.13 -24.28 20.56
N ASP A 181 6.80 -24.99 19.65
CA ASP A 181 8.00 -25.79 19.94
C ASP A 181 9.22 -25.34 19.11
N ALA A 182 9.05 -24.35 18.24
CA ALA A 182 10.05 -23.93 17.28
C ALA A 182 11.34 -23.44 17.98
N PRO A 183 12.51 -23.99 17.61
CA PRO A 183 13.77 -23.46 18.10
C PRO A 183 14.05 -22.07 17.50
N PRO A 184 14.94 -21.27 18.13
CA PRO A 184 15.42 -20.02 17.54
C PRO A 184 16.01 -20.24 16.15
N VAL A 185 15.77 -19.30 15.23
CA VAL A 185 16.31 -19.37 13.87
C VAL A 185 17.53 -18.46 13.81
N LYS A 186 18.68 -18.97 13.34
CA LYS A 186 19.88 -18.15 13.17
C LYS A 186 19.94 -17.49 11.79
N THR A 187 19.47 -18.21 10.78
CA THR A 187 19.51 -17.83 9.36
C THR A 187 18.19 -18.19 8.72
N LEU A 188 17.62 -17.26 7.96
CA LEU A 188 16.45 -17.52 7.13
C LEU A 188 16.91 -17.74 5.69
N THR A 189 16.42 -18.80 5.06
CA THR A 189 16.66 -19.11 3.64
C THR A 189 15.33 -19.03 2.90
N VAL A 190 15.29 -18.27 1.82
CA VAL A 190 14.10 -18.02 1.01
C VAL A 190 14.44 -18.32 -0.46
N ARG A 191 13.52 -18.97 -1.17
CA ARG A 191 13.65 -19.19 -2.62
C ARG A 191 13.41 -17.87 -3.37
N THR A 192 14.17 -17.64 -4.44
CA THR A 192 14.10 -16.37 -5.18
C THR A 192 12.83 -16.23 -6.01
N SER A 193 12.33 -17.33 -6.56
CA SER A 193 11.01 -17.44 -7.19
C SER A 193 10.56 -18.90 -7.29
N ASP A 194 9.31 -19.15 -7.68
CA ASP A 194 8.78 -20.51 -7.86
C ASP A 194 9.53 -21.27 -8.98
N ASN A 195 9.98 -20.56 -10.01
CA ASN A 195 10.63 -21.12 -11.20
C ASN A 195 12.16 -21.12 -11.11
N ASP A 196 12.74 -20.56 -10.05
CA ASP A 196 14.18 -20.53 -9.81
C ASP A 196 14.49 -21.33 -8.54
N PRO A 197 15.30 -22.40 -8.62
CA PRO A 197 15.70 -23.15 -7.44
C PRO A 197 16.70 -22.38 -6.55
N SER A 198 17.23 -21.24 -7.02
CA SER A 198 18.15 -20.44 -6.23
C SER A 198 17.52 -19.95 -4.93
N THR A 199 18.37 -19.81 -3.92
CA THR A 199 17.96 -19.35 -2.60
C THR A 199 18.85 -18.22 -2.16
N VAL A 200 18.27 -17.31 -1.38
CA VAL A 200 19.01 -16.28 -0.66
C VAL A 200 18.88 -16.58 0.82
N SER A 201 19.99 -16.45 1.54
CA SER A 201 20.05 -16.65 2.98
C SER A 201 20.53 -15.39 3.66
N LEU A 202 19.92 -15.03 4.80
CA LEU A 202 20.33 -13.90 5.61
C LEU A 202 20.27 -14.26 7.10
N GLY A 203 21.22 -13.76 7.89
CA GLY A 203 21.17 -13.90 9.33
C GLY A 203 19.98 -13.14 9.92
N ILE A 204 19.28 -13.73 10.89
CA ILE A 204 18.08 -13.11 11.50
C ILE A 204 18.40 -11.74 12.09
N SER A 205 19.54 -11.57 12.78
CA SER A 205 19.93 -10.27 13.35
C SER A 205 20.10 -9.19 12.29
N GLU A 206 20.60 -9.55 11.11
CA GLU A 206 20.77 -8.64 9.98
C GLU A 206 19.42 -8.30 9.34
N MET A 207 18.57 -9.32 9.10
CA MET A 207 17.19 -9.12 8.64
C MET A 207 16.40 -8.18 9.58
N LEU A 208 16.51 -8.37 10.90
CA LEU A 208 15.86 -7.50 11.88
C LEU A 208 16.43 -6.08 11.87
N SER A 209 17.73 -5.91 11.58
CA SER A 209 18.33 -4.59 11.39
C SER A 209 17.75 -3.89 10.17
N GLN A 210 17.67 -4.59 9.03
CA GLN A 210 17.03 -4.10 7.80
C GLN A 210 15.56 -3.74 8.07
N GLN A 211 14.79 -4.64 8.68
CA GLN A 211 13.38 -4.41 9.01
C GLN A 211 13.19 -3.13 9.85
N ARG A 212 14.02 -2.94 10.87
CA ARG A 212 13.95 -1.73 11.72
C ARG A 212 14.36 -0.47 10.95
N ALA A 213 15.32 -0.56 10.04
CA ALA A 213 15.68 0.55 9.16
C ALA A 213 14.51 0.94 8.25
N GLU A 214 13.87 -0.04 7.62
CA GLU A 214 12.72 0.17 6.74
C GLU A 214 11.52 0.74 7.49
N ILE A 215 11.20 0.24 8.69
CA ILE A 215 10.16 0.83 9.53
C ILE A 215 10.47 2.30 9.84
N ARG A 216 11.71 2.64 10.22
CA ARG A 216 12.11 4.03 10.48
C ARG A 216 12.00 4.90 9.23
N GLN A 217 12.43 4.40 8.06
CA GLN A 217 12.33 5.16 6.82
C GLN A 217 10.87 5.39 6.42
N ARG A 218 10.04 4.34 6.48
CA ARG A 218 8.60 4.44 6.22
C ARG A 218 7.91 5.40 7.18
N ASP A 219 8.18 5.33 8.48
CA ASP A 219 7.55 6.19 9.47
C ASP A 219 8.00 7.66 9.35
N ARG A 220 9.24 7.90 8.91
CA ARG A 220 9.69 9.24 8.52
C ARG A 220 8.93 9.73 7.29
N ARG A 221 8.75 8.88 6.30
CA ARG A 221 8.11 9.22 5.01
C ARG A 221 6.59 9.42 5.17
N PHE A 222 5.91 8.56 5.93
CA PHE A 222 4.47 8.56 6.13
C PHE A 222 4.14 8.65 7.62
N PRO A 223 3.57 9.77 8.09
CA PRO A 223 3.02 9.83 9.43
C PRO A 223 1.93 8.76 9.61
N GLN A 224 2.02 7.99 10.70
CA GLN A 224 1.03 6.94 11.04
C GLN A 224 -0.41 7.48 11.14
N THR A 225 -0.57 8.78 11.43
CA THR A 225 -1.88 9.44 11.53
C THR A 225 -2.49 9.82 10.18
N ASN A 226 -1.68 10.09 9.15
CA ASN A 226 -2.16 10.45 7.82
C ASN A 226 -1.06 10.23 6.77
N ILE A 227 -1.21 9.19 5.94
CA ILE A 227 -0.27 8.84 4.87
C ILE A 227 -0.20 9.87 3.74
N PHE A 228 -1.19 10.76 3.61
CA PHE A 228 -1.19 11.84 2.63
C PHE A 228 -0.32 13.03 3.05
N ARG A 229 0.05 13.13 4.33
CA ARG A 229 0.99 14.13 4.87
C ARG A 229 2.44 13.65 4.81
N ARG A 230 2.86 13.18 3.64
CA ARG A 230 4.20 12.67 3.38
C ARG A 230 5.29 13.69 3.77
N SER A 231 6.47 13.22 4.17
CA SER A 231 7.53 14.09 4.73
C SER A 231 7.93 15.26 3.82
N ASP A 232 7.89 15.04 2.51
CA ASP A 232 8.22 16.01 1.49
C ASP A 232 7.16 17.10 1.28
N ASN A 233 6.01 17.02 1.98
CA ASN A 233 4.82 17.83 1.69
C ASN A 233 3.97 18.24 2.92
N ARG A 234 4.32 17.75 4.12
CA ARG A 234 3.48 17.84 5.33
C ARG A 234 3.06 19.26 5.75
N GLN A 235 3.71 20.29 5.19
CA GLN A 235 3.47 21.70 5.48
C GLN A 235 2.29 22.30 4.72
N THR A 236 1.90 21.77 3.56
CA THR A 236 0.88 22.35 2.67
C THR A 236 -0.41 21.53 2.66
N ILE A 237 -0.32 20.19 2.74
CA ILE A 237 -1.47 19.29 2.74
C ILE A 237 -2.51 19.69 3.80
N GLY A 238 -3.76 19.77 3.36
CA GLY A 238 -4.91 20.14 4.16
C GLY A 238 -5.08 21.66 4.36
N LYS A 239 -4.16 22.52 3.94
CA LYS A 239 -4.32 23.99 4.06
C LYS A 239 -5.14 24.56 2.91
N ARG A 240 -5.84 25.67 3.18
CA ARG A 240 -6.48 26.47 2.12
C ARG A 240 -5.41 27.24 1.36
N VAL A 241 -5.49 27.25 0.04
CA VAL A 241 -4.56 27.99 -0.83
C VAL A 241 -4.52 29.48 -0.44
N SER A 242 -5.66 30.06 -0.07
CA SER A 242 -5.77 31.47 0.38
C SER A 242 -5.00 31.79 1.67
N THR A 243 -4.59 30.78 2.44
CA THR A 243 -3.82 30.94 3.68
C THR A 243 -2.32 30.71 3.48
N LEU A 244 -1.90 30.42 2.25
CA LEU A 244 -0.51 30.15 1.88
C LEU A 244 0.07 31.35 1.13
N ALA A 245 1.38 31.54 1.26
CA ALA A 245 2.09 32.55 0.48
C ALA A 245 2.09 32.13 -0.99
N ILE A 246 1.37 32.88 -1.83
CA ILE A 246 1.34 32.67 -3.29
C ILE A 246 2.23 33.72 -3.94
N ARG A 247 3.24 33.27 -4.69
CA ARG A 247 4.08 34.16 -5.50
C ARG A 247 3.26 34.71 -6.67
N SER A 248 3.41 36.00 -6.97
CA SER A 248 2.81 36.62 -8.15
C SER A 248 3.28 35.93 -9.45
N GLY A 249 2.38 35.86 -10.42
CA GLY A 249 2.63 35.24 -11.73
C GLY A 249 2.41 33.72 -11.74
N THR A 250 2.39 33.18 -12.96
CA THR A 250 2.28 31.74 -13.21
C THR A 250 3.68 31.18 -13.45
N SER A 251 3.97 29.96 -12.98
CA SER A 251 5.21 29.29 -13.33
C SER A 251 5.31 29.09 -14.84
N ALA A 252 6.53 28.97 -15.36
CA ALA A 252 6.72 28.44 -16.71
C ALA A 252 6.09 27.02 -16.80
N GLY A 253 5.51 26.71 -17.95
CA GLY A 253 4.88 25.42 -18.24
C GLY A 253 3.42 25.26 -17.80
N SER A 254 2.85 24.11 -18.14
CA SER A 254 1.46 23.75 -17.85
C SER A 254 1.29 22.26 -17.57
N LEU A 255 0.17 21.94 -16.92
CA LEU A 255 -0.31 20.57 -16.72
C LEU A 255 -1.64 20.39 -17.45
N THR A 256 -1.81 19.26 -18.12
CA THR A 256 -3.09 18.80 -18.70
C THR A 256 -3.51 17.55 -17.95
N LEU A 257 -4.70 17.57 -17.34
CA LEU A 257 -5.25 16.39 -16.66
C LEU A 257 -5.54 15.28 -17.67
N ASP A 258 -5.19 14.04 -17.34
CA ASP A 258 -5.51 12.91 -18.23
C ASP A 258 -7.02 12.59 -18.21
N ASN A 259 -7.70 12.81 -17.07
CA ASN A 259 -9.12 12.47 -16.86
C ASN A 259 -9.86 13.61 -16.11
N PRO A 260 -10.02 14.80 -16.71
CA PRO A 260 -10.69 15.94 -16.05
C PRO A 260 -12.15 15.65 -15.64
N GLU A 261 -12.83 14.74 -16.33
CA GLU A 261 -14.20 14.30 -16.05
C GLU A 261 -14.37 13.64 -14.68
N TYR A 262 -13.30 13.09 -14.09
CA TYR A 262 -13.33 12.54 -12.73
C TYR A 262 -13.66 13.59 -11.66
N PHE A 263 -13.57 14.88 -11.99
CA PHE A 263 -13.90 15.99 -11.09
C PHE A 263 -15.27 16.63 -11.40
N ALA A 264 -16.02 16.11 -12.38
CA ALA A 264 -17.33 16.67 -12.76
C ALA A 264 -18.41 16.42 -11.69
N ASP A 265 -18.38 15.26 -11.03
CA ASP A 265 -19.33 14.86 -9.99
C ASP A 265 -18.71 13.83 -9.03
N LEU A 266 -18.01 14.32 -7.99
CA LEU A 266 -17.37 13.47 -7.00
C LEU A 266 -18.40 12.75 -6.13
N LYS A 267 -18.17 11.46 -5.86
CA LYS A 267 -19.03 10.64 -4.98
C LYS A 267 -18.22 9.86 -3.94
N PRO A 268 -17.56 10.53 -2.98
CA PRO A 268 -16.86 9.85 -1.90
C PRO A 268 -17.80 8.92 -1.12
N GLY A 269 -17.39 7.69 -0.88
CA GLY A 269 -18.19 6.66 -0.23
C GLY A 269 -19.21 5.97 -1.14
N SER A 270 -19.16 6.16 -2.46
CA SER A 270 -20.03 5.42 -3.39
C SER A 270 -19.51 4.03 -3.74
N GLY A 271 -18.22 3.76 -3.49
CA GLY A 271 -17.50 2.59 -3.99
C GLY A 271 -16.63 2.89 -5.21
N TRP A 272 -16.78 4.08 -5.79
CA TRP A 272 -16.01 4.56 -6.94
C TRP A 272 -15.58 6.02 -6.71
N LEU A 273 -14.28 6.27 -6.68
CA LEU A 273 -13.68 7.59 -6.45
C LEU A 273 -12.40 7.75 -7.29
N PRO A 274 -12.53 7.82 -8.63
CA PRO A 274 -11.37 7.82 -9.54
C PRO A 274 -10.47 9.05 -9.37
N ALA A 275 -11.05 10.18 -8.94
CA ALA A 275 -10.30 11.39 -8.60
C ALA A 275 -9.28 11.21 -7.45
N ALA A 276 -9.35 10.13 -6.66
CA ALA A 276 -8.38 9.88 -5.59
C ALA A 276 -6.96 9.60 -6.10
N TYR A 277 -6.81 9.24 -7.38
CA TYR A 277 -5.52 9.15 -8.05
C TYR A 277 -5.54 10.03 -9.30
N LEU A 278 -4.78 11.12 -9.26
CA LEU A 278 -4.69 12.10 -10.33
C LEU A 278 -3.43 11.84 -11.14
N THR A 279 -3.58 11.87 -12.46
CA THR A 279 -2.47 11.90 -13.42
C THR A 279 -2.62 13.07 -14.37
N ALA A 280 -1.48 13.62 -14.82
CA ALA A 280 -1.44 14.72 -15.76
C ALA A 280 -0.18 14.65 -16.63
N ARG A 281 -0.28 15.16 -17.86
CA ARG A 281 0.86 15.46 -18.73
C ARG A 281 1.41 16.85 -18.38
N ALA A 282 2.72 16.99 -18.35
CA ALA A 282 3.40 18.25 -18.17
C ALA A 282 4.01 18.74 -19.49
N SER A 283 3.91 20.04 -19.76
CA SER A 283 4.54 20.71 -20.89
C SER A 283 5.31 21.93 -20.41
N GLY A 284 6.57 22.09 -20.83
CA GLY A 284 7.43 23.19 -20.37
C GLY A 284 7.79 23.14 -18.88
N LEU A 285 7.62 21.97 -18.23
CA LEU A 285 8.06 21.70 -16.86
C LEU A 285 9.14 20.59 -16.89
N PRO A 286 10.30 20.79 -16.24
CA PRO A 286 11.29 19.73 -16.11
C PRO A 286 10.81 18.61 -15.18
N THR A 287 11.53 17.49 -15.15
CA THR A 287 11.38 16.46 -14.12
C THR A 287 11.81 16.98 -12.74
N GLY A 288 11.34 16.34 -11.66
CA GLY A 288 11.71 16.71 -10.30
C GLY A 288 10.95 17.90 -9.70
N VAL A 289 10.02 18.53 -10.44
CA VAL A 289 9.22 19.65 -9.93
C VAL A 289 8.14 19.15 -8.99
N LYS A 290 8.18 19.60 -7.73
CA LYS A 290 7.15 19.31 -6.73
C LYS A 290 5.89 20.13 -7.02
N ILE A 291 4.76 19.46 -7.12
CA ILE A 291 3.46 20.05 -7.42
C ILE A 291 2.49 19.71 -6.29
N ALA A 292 1.97 20.76 -5.63
CA ALA A 292 0.81 20.68 -4.77
C ALA A 292 -0.47 20.70 -5.64
N VAL A 293 -1.38 19.78 -5.35
CA VAL A 293 -2.68 19.66 -6.01
C VAL A 293 -3.75 20.18 -5.06
N ALA A 294 -4.49 21.20 -5.48
CA ALA A 294 -5.60 21.73 -4.73
C ALA A 294 -6.93 21.39 -5.39
N VAL A 295 -7.89 20.96 -4.57
CA VAL A 295 -9.29 20.75 -4.95
C VAL A 295 -10.16 21.73 -4.17
N ASN A 296 -10.98 22.51 -4.86
CA ASN A 296 -11.85 23.53 -4.26
C ASN A 296 -11.09 24.47 -3.31
N GLY A 297 -9.90 24.91 -3.75
CA GLY A 297 -9.04 25.84 -3.02
C GLY A 297 -8.35 25.27 -1.76
N ARG A 298 -8.35 23.95 -1.56
CA ARG A 298 -7.58 23.27 -0.48
C ARG A 298 -6.56 22.33 -1.08
N VAL A 299 -5.33 22.34 -0.58
CA VAL A 299 -4.30 21.38 -0.99
C VAL A 299 -4.67 19.99 -0.45
N VAL A 300 -4.92 19.04 -1.34
CA VAL A 300 -5.42 17.68 -0.99
C VAL A 300 -4.43 16.57 -1.32
N GLY A 301 -3.43 16.86 -2.15
CA GLY A 301 -2.42 15.89 -2.55
C GLY A 301 -1.20 16.61 -3.13
N ASN A 302 -0.18 15.83 -3.44
CA ASN A 302 0.97 16.33 -4.16
C ASN A 302 1.58 15.23 -5.03
N GLY A 303 2.45 15.64 -5.94
CA GLY A 303 3.30 14.75 -6.70
C GLY A 303 4.58 15.46 -7.12
N GLN A 304 5.44 14.74 -7.81
CA GLN A 304 6.61 15.30 -8.46
C GLN A 304 6.58 14.94 -9.93
N THR A 305 6.92 15.89 -10.80
CA THR A 305 7.01 15.60 -12.23
C THR A 305 8.12 14.58 -12.51
N PHE A 306 7.88 13.67 -13.44
CA PHE A 306 8.80 12.59 -13.79
C PHE A 306 8.66 12.23 -15.26
N SER A 307 9.73 11.72 -15.87
CA SER A 307 9.65 11.08 -17.19
C SER A 307 9.19 9.63 -17.02
N ALA A 308 8.47 9.05 -17.97
CA ALA A 308 8.27 7.60 -17.94
C ALA A 308 9.64 6.89 -17.93
N PRO A 309 9.87 5.92 -17.02
CA PRO A 309 11.12 5.20 -17.02
C PRO A 309 11.22 4.34 -18.28
N GLN A 310 12.38 4.38 -18.94
CA GLN A 310 12.57 3.78 -20.25
C GLN A 310 12.91 2.29 -20.11
N SER A 311 12.38 1.48 -21.03
CA SER A 311 12.72 0.05 -21.10
C SER A 311 14.20 -0.11 -21.47
N PRO A 312 14.98 -0.97 -20.79
CA PRO A 312 16.36 -1.24 -21.20
C PRO A 312 16.44 -2.02 -22.51
N PHE A 313 15.31 -2.52 -23.03
CA PHE A 313 15.23 -3.25 -24.29
C PHE A 313 14.84 -2.38 -25.49
N GLU A 314 14.52 -1.10 -25.26
CA GLU A 314 14.15 -0.16 -26.31
C GLU A 314 15.18 0.98 -26.40
N PRO A 315 15.40 1.57 -27.60
CA PRO A 315 16.24 2.75 -27.73
C PRO A 315 15.73 3.87 -26.82
N ALA A 316 16.67 4.57 -26.19
CA ALA A 316 16.30 5.66 -25.30
C ALA A 316 15.53 6.75 -26.06
N ASP A 317 14.36 7.15 -25.55
CA ASP A 317 13.65 8.32 -26.07
C ASP A 317 14.43 9.57 -25.62
N PRO A 318 14.96 10.39 -26.55
CA PRO A 318 15.69 11.60 -26.18
C PRO A 318 14.78 12.68 -25.58
N ASN A 319 13.45 12.59 -25.78
CA ASN A 319 12.48 13.57 -25.33
C ASN A 319 11.30 12.90 -24.59
N PRO A 320 11.55 12.20 -23.47
CA PRO A 320 10.51 11.44 -22.81
C PRO A 320 9.41 12.37 -22.29
N GLU A 321 8.17 11.93 -22.42
CA GLU A 321 7.00 12.64 -21.89
C GLU A 321 7.16 12.85 -20.37
N VAL A 322 7.02 14.10 -19.94
CA VAL A 322 7.00 14.45 -18.51
C VAL A 322 5.58 14.37 -18.00
N ARG A 323 5.38 13.67 -16.90
CA ARG A 323 4.08 13.40 -16.28
C ARG A 323 4.09 13.78 -14.81
N LEU A 324 2.90 13.90 -14.24
CA LEU A 324 2.63 14.06 -12.82
C LEU A 324 1.66 12.96 -12.38
N ALA A 325 1.89 12.40 -11.21
CA ALA A 325 0.96 11.49 -10.56
C ALA A 325 0.87 11.84 -9.07
N ALA A 326 -0.34 11.82 -8.52
CA ALA A 326 -0.61 12.22 -7.13
C ALA A 326 -1.79 11.44 -6.54
N MET A 327 -1.65 11.01 -5.29
CA MET A 327 -2.77 10.54 -4.49
C MET A 327 -3.44 11.76 -3.82
N LEU A 328 -4.76 11.89 -3.97
CA LEU A 328 -5.55 12.94 -3.33
C LEU A 328 -6.24 12.37 -2.09
N ASP A 329 -6.11 13.04 -0.96
CA ASP A 329 -6.69 12.61 0.32
C ASP A 329 -8.23 12.65 0.25
N PRO A 330 -8.91 11.48 0.28
CA PRO A 330 -10.37 11.41 0.17
C PRO A 330 -11.11 12.15 1.28
N ALA A 331 -10.46 12.42 2.43
CA ALA A 331 -11.07 13.16 3.52
C ALA A 331 -11.45 14.61 3.14
N TRP A 332 -10.83 15.15 2.09
CA TRP A 332 -11.08 16.50 1.60
C TRP A 332 -11.89 16.57 0.31
N LEU A 333 -12.16 15.44 -0.33
CA LEU A 333 -13.03 15.37 -1.51
C LEU A 333 -14.48 15.43 -1.03
N ARG A 334 -15.25 16.36 -1.58
CA ARG A 334 -16.66 16.60 -1.22
C ARG A 334 -17.56 16.22 -2.39
N PRO A 335 -18.81 15.77 -2.14
CA PRO A 335 -19.73 15.44 -3.22
C PRO A 335 -19.97 16.59 -4.20
N GLY A 336 -20.14 16.26 -5.47
CA GLY A 336 -20.43 17.21 -6.55
C GLY A 336 -19.21 17.68 -7.34
N ARG A 337 -19.40 18.72 -8.15
CA ARG A 337 -18.36 19.26 -9.04
C ARG A 337 -17.19 19.84 -8.24
N ALA A 338 -15.97 19.58 -8.72
CA ALA A 338 -14.74 20.03 -8.11
C ALA A 338 -13.86 20.81 -9.09
N GLU A 339 -13.26 21.90 -8.61
CA GLU A 339 -12.23 22.65 -9.33
C GLU A 339 -10.85 22.17 -8.89
N VAL A 340 -10.00 21.82 -9.86
CA VAL A 340 -8.61 21.42 -9.64
C VAL A 340 -7.67 22.56 -10.00
N SER A 341 -6.69 22.83 -9.14
CA SER A 341 -5.60 23.76 -9.46
C SER A 341 -4.25 23.24 -8.97
N PHE A 342 -3.19 23.62 -9.68
CA PHE A 342 -1.84 23.14 -9.44
C PHE A 342 -0.92 24.26 -9.00
N TYR A 343 0.00 23.94 -8.09
CA TYR A 343 0.99 24.89 -7.59
C TYR A 343 2.35 24.22 -7.47
N ARG A 344 3.38 24.86 -8.03
CA ARG A 344 4.77 24.50 -7.79
C ARG A 344 5.13 24.84 -6.35
N GLU A 345 5.74 23.89 -5.64
CA GLU A 345 6.23 24.11 -4.28
C GLU A 345 7.67 24.67 -4.33
N GLY A 346 7.90 25.81 -3.67
CA GLY A 346 9.20 26.46 -3.54
C GLY A 346 9.42 27.00 -2.13
N GLY A 347 10.06 26.21 -1.28
CA GLY A 347 10.26 26.57 0.14
C GLY A 347 8.92 26.68 0.87
N SER A 348 8.66 27.85 1.46
CA SER A 348 7.40 28.16 2.17
C SER A 348 6.31 28.78 1.28
N SER A 349 6.56 28.89 -0.03
CA SER A 349 5.65 29.55 -0.98
C SER A 349 5.19 28.62 -2.10
N LEU A 350 4.01 28.93 -2.63
CA LEU A 350 3.42 28.28 -3.79
C LEU A 350 3.46 29.22 -4.99
N GLN A 351 3.63 28.67 -6.18
CA GLN A 351 3.48 29.41 -7.44
C GLN A 351 2.47 28.68 -8.32
N ARG A 352 1.45 29.37 -8.82
CA ARG A 352 0.41 28.73 -9.64
C ARG A 352 1.02 28.16 -10.92
N VAL A 353 0.62 26.94 -11.29
CA VAL A 353 0.93 26.31 -12.57
C VAL A 353 -0.31 26.39 -13.45
N ARG A 354 -0.14 26.72 -14.73
CA ARG A 354 -1.27 26.79 -15.68
C ARG A 354 -1.88 25.40 -15.86
N LEU A 355 -3.18 25.27 -15.62
CA LEU A 355 -3.97 24.13 -16.08
C LEU A 355 -4.33 24.38 -17.55
N ALA A 356 -3.82 23.55 -18.44
CA ALA A 356 -4.21 23.53 -19.84
C ALA A 356 -5.53 22.75 -19.99
N PRO A 357 -6.35 23.07 -21.01
CA PRO A 357 -7.59 22.36 -21.29
C PRO A 357 -7.38 20.88 -21.55
#